data_AF-A0A1J5WH75-F1
#
_entry.id   AF-A0A1J5WH75-F1
#
_cell.length_a   1.000
_cell.length_b   1.000
_cell.length_c   1.000
_cell.angle_alpha   90.00
_cell.angle_beta   90.00
_cell.angle_gamma   90.00
#
_symmetry.space_group_name_H-M   'P 1'
#
loop_
_entity.id
_entity.type
_entity.pdbx_description
1 polymer ?
#
loop_
_entity_poly.entity_id
_entity_poly.type
_entity_poly.pdbx_seq_one_letter_code
_entity_poly.pdbx_strand_id
1 'polypeptide(L)'
;MFDLAQESFAKQGDRFFLDESRGVIIVPEAVLEKIHEDIQKERVFLYEKRQEVLEVLEVVKQRVMKELMQREQERHKELEEKGIFGTGKRDFSAAECMGCGGEPMGGVFLFPLCEEAHHYACLECLDKEVNRYWRVTDRAECRKTLVCPILTSTCKANGDTFGMDEYRKAAGGNEEVEIRLSALAAQLQAPASFSLTRDLPNEAVLLTDQTTVMLSNIEISVELFFVLLFRTKITIDGSFFIGEHNDNEDCIREHGMMGETPVCLTRDWGAVSSLALENIERMPPSSIGCVLEKINLVNTGLINILPKLRIHEDSEIELLSLYANRREHVAAVLAQKKPFCVRRRVKEMTLGEYAVGVITKMSLKDCEVESLYLHAYEKEQVAEVLKQEKPFCVGRVKHMFLHSYAVCVVTKMGHEDSEIELLNLNASEKEHVAEVIAQEKPFCVGRVKGMILDDYAVGVITKMSLKDCEFEDLCLYATKREHVAEVLAQEKPFCVGRVKGMRLYKYAASVITRMTIHEDNTMKNFVLDGDKKHFSRILKEGDNSIDLGRIRTGGLCVPEKIKRKLRYTLVDGEGEEVLEEESDEEVLEEEEPSQRGNLLE
;
A
#
# COMPACT_ATOMS: atom_id res chain seq x y z
N MET A 1 -11.61 32.64 -14.04
CA MET A 1 -12.04 32.69 -15.45
C MET A 1 -12.74 31.37 -15.64
N PHE A 2 -14.06 31.32 -15.80
CA PHE A 2 -14.73 30.04 -16.07
C PHE A 2 -14.42 29.72 -17.52
N ASP A 3 -13.57 28.76 -17.75
CA ASP A 3 -13.38 28.18 -19.07
C ASP A 3 -14.24 26.92 -19.06
N LEU A 4 -15.29 26.82 -19.88
CA LEU A 4 -16.10 25.60 -19.87
C LEU A 4 -15.30 24.39 -20.39
N ALA A 5 -14.21 24.63 -21.13
CA ALA A 5 -13.20 23.61 -21.42
C ALA A 5 -12.45 23.15 -20.16
N GLN A 6 -12.47 23.94 -19.08
CA GLN A 6 -12.01 23.52 -17.75
C GLN A 6 -13.06 22.69 -16.99
N GLU A 7 -14.34 22.70 -17.34
CA GLU A 7 -15.34 21.86 -16.66
C GLU A 7 -15.45 20.46 -17.26
N SER A 8 -14.98 20.27 -18.49
CA SER A 8 -14.89 18.94 -19.08
C SER A 8 -13.76 18.12 -18.47
N PHE A 9 -14.07 16.88 -18.13
CA PHE A 9 -13.08 15.90 -17.70
C PHE A 9 -12.44 15.15 -18.88
N ALA A 10 -12.99 15.28 -20.09
CA ALA A 10 -12.40 14.72 -21.30
C ALA A 10 -12.87 15.44 -22.56
N LYS A 11 -12.08 15.37 -23.64
CA LYS A 11 -12.36 15.99 -24.93
C LYS A 11 -12.12 15.02 -26.09
N GLN A 12 -12.91 15.12 -27.15
CA GLN A 12 -12.73 14.39 -28.40
C GLN A 12 -13.04 15.33 -29.58
N GLY A 13 -12.03 15.80 -30.30
CA GLY A 13 -12.22 16.78 -31.38
C GLY A 13 -12.86 18.07 -30.88
N ASP A 14 -14.03 18.43 -31.40
CA ASP A 14 -14.86 19.57 -30.97
C ASP A 14 -15.91 19.17 -29.92
N ARG A 15 -15.72 18.04 -29.22
CA ARG A 15 -16.67 17.49 -28.24
C ARG A 15 -16.08 17.44 -26.86
N PHE A 16 -16.89 17.79 -25.87
CA PHE A 16 -16.52 17.81 -24.47
C PHE A 16 -17.39 16.84 -23.67
N PHE A 17 -16.79 16.13 -22.73
CA PHE A 17 -17.46 15.24 -21.79
C PHE A 17 -17.54 15.92 -20.43
N LEU A 18 -18.77 16.07 -19.92
CA LEU A 18 -19.08 16.67 -18.63
C LEU A 18 -19.64 15.58 -17.70
N ASP A 19 -19.11 15.45 -16.48
CA ASP A 19 -19.65 14.52 -15.48
C ASP A 19 -20.71 15.25 -14.66
N GLU A 20 -21.94 14.76 -14.73
CA GLU A 20 -23.10 15.34 -14.07
C GLU A 20 -23.65 14.38 -13.02
N SER A 21 -24.35 14.92 -12.03
CA SER A 21 -24.98 14.12 -10.98
C SER A 21 -25.87 12.98 -11.54
N ARG A 22 -26.48 13.23 -12.71
CA ARG A 22 -27.40 12.31 -13.39
C ARG A 22 -26.77 11.44 -14.49
N GLY A 23 -25.51 11.64 -14.84
CA GLY A 23 -24.91 10.95 -15.99
C GLY A 23 -23.71 11.67 -16.60
N VAL A 24 -23.38 11.34 -17.84
CA VAL A 24 -22.31 11.96 -18.63
C VAL A 24 -22.94 12.73 -19.78
N ILE A 25 -22.63 14.01 -19.92
CA ILE A 25 -23.08 14.80 -21.08
C ILE A 25 -21.94 14.91 -22.09
N ILE A 26 -22.23 14.58 -23.34
CA ILE A 26 -21.37 14.85 -24.49
C ILE A 26 -21.91 16.10 -25.16
N VAL A 27 -21.12 17.17 -25.24
CA VAL A 27 -21.55 18.48 -25.75
C VAL A 27 -20.63 18.95 -26.88
N PRO A 28 -21.18 19.41 -28.03
CA PRO A 28 -20.42 20.12 -29.06
C PRO A 28 -19.85 21.44 -28.54
N GLU A 29 -18.64 21.81 -28.95
CA GLU A 29 -17.99 23.09 -28.64
C GLU A 29 -18.92 24.28 -28.92
N ALA A 30 -19.57 24.29 -30.09
CA ALA A 30 -20.51 25.35 -30.47
C ALA A 30 -21.72 25.49 -29.51
N VAL A 31 -22.18 24.39 -28.90
CA VAL A 31 -23.26 24.42 -27.90
C VAL A 31 -22.71 24.93 -26.57
N LEU A 32 -21.51 24.49 -26.21
CA LEU A 32 -20.81 24.91 -24.99
C LEU A 32 -20.49 26.41 -25.03
N GLU A 33 -20.03 26.94 -26.15
CA GLU A 33 -19.77 28.38 -26.36
C GLU A 33 -21.05 29.21 -26.20
N LYS A 34 -22.19 28.73 -26.70
CA LYS A 34 -23.48 29.43 -26.51
C LYS A 34 -23.91 29.46 -25.05
N ILE A 35 -23.78 28.34 -24.34
CA ILE A 35 -24.01 28.27 -22.89
C ILE A 35 -23.05 29.24 -22.20
N HIS A 36 -21.80 29.30 -22.65
CA HIS A 36 -20.79 30.22 -22.14
C HIS A 36 -21.19 31.68 -22.28
N GLU A 37 -21.63 32.11 -23.46
CA GLU A 37 -22.08 33.49 -23.69
C GLU A 37 -23.24 33.88 -22.77
N ASP A 38 -24.17 32.95 -22.56
CA ASP A 38 -25.30 33.18 -21.67
C ASP A 38 -24.88 33.19 -20.19
N ILE A 39 -23.85 32.42 -19.80
CA ILE A 39 -23.24 32.47 -18.46
C ILE A 39 -22.42 33.76 -18.29
N GLN A 40 -21.70 34.18 -19.32
CA GLN A 40 -20.91 35.42 -19.34
C GLN A 40 -21.77 36.67 -19.15
N LYS A 41 -22.97 36.69 -19.74
CA LYS A 41 -23.97 37.75 -19.48
C LYS A 41 -24.43 37.77 -18.02
N GLU A 42 -24.40 36.62 -17.35
CA GLU A 42 -24.75 36.42 -15.94
C GLU A 42 -23.53 36.58 -15.00
N ARG A 43 -22.30 36.77 -15.52
CA ARG A 43 -21.09 36.95 -14.68
C ARG A 43 -21.11 38.21 -13.83
N VAL A 44 -21.88 39.22 -14.23
CA VAL A 44 -22.11 40.41 -13.38
C VAL A 44 -22.78 39.97 -12.06
N PHE A 45 -23.73 39.04 -12.15
CA PHE A 45 -24.42 38.45 -11.01
C PHE A 45 -23.53 37.46 -10.21
N LEU A 46 -22.70 36.65 -10.88
CA LEU A 46 -21.76 35.76 -10.18
C LEU A 46 -20.64 36.54 -9.44
N TYR A 47 -20.22 37.69 -9.96
CA TYR A 47 -19.30 38.59 -9.26
C TYR A 47 -19.96 39.15 -8.00
N GLU A 48 -21.22 39.57 -8.07
CA GLU A 48 -22.02 40.00 -6.92
C GLU A 48 -22.20 38.87 -5.90
N LYS A 49 -22.57 37.66 -6.33
CA LYS A 49 -22.62 36.47 -5.45
C LYS A 49 -21.28 36.16 -4.80
N ARG A 50 -20.15 36.28 -5.52
CA ARG A 50 -18.82 36.07 -4.91
C ARG A 50 -18.53 37.10 -3.83
N GLN A 51 -19.02 38.34 -3.98
CA GLN A 51 -18.98 39.34 -2.91
C GLN A 51 -19.90 38.95 -1.75
N GLU A 52 -21.09 38.40 -1.99
CA GLU A 52 -21.96 37.87 -0.94
C GLU A 52 -21.30 36.73 -0.15
N VAL A 53 -20.66 35.77 -0.84
CA VAL A 53 -19.89 34.67 -0.21
C VAL A 53 -18.75 35.23 0.63
N LEU A 54 -18.02 36.22 0.09
CA LEU A 54 -16.96 36.94 0.81
C LEU A 54 -17.49 37.63 2.06
N GLU A 55 -18.63 38.31 1.96
CA GLU A 55 -19.28 38.99 3.09
C GLU A 55 -19.72 37.99 4.17
N VAL A 56 -20.34 36.87 3.78
CA VAL A 56 -20.74 35.81 4.71
C VAL A 56 -19.52 35.18 5.39
N LEU A 57 -18.48 34.83 4.63
CA LEU A 57 -17.27 34.24 5.19
C LEU A 57 -16.50 35.23 6.06
N GLU A 58 -16.50 36.52 5.73
CA GLU A 58 -15.92 37.56 6.57
C GLU A 58 -16.66 37.66 7.91
N VAL A 59 -18.00 37.57 7.91
CA VAL A 59 -18.79 37.51 9.15
C VAL A 59 -18.44 36.28 9.99
N VAL A 60 -18.35 35.10 9.36
CA VAL A 60 -17.97 33.85 10.06
C VAL A 60 -16.55 33.95 10.61
N LYS A 61 -15.61 34.45 9.80
CA LYS A 61 -14.22 34.68 10.21
C LYS A 61 -14.13 35.63 11.39
N GLN A 62 -14.86 36.76 11.35
CA GLN A 62 -14.90 37.71 12.46
C GLN A 62 -15.46 37.10 13.74
N ARG A 63 -16.51 36.26 13.63
CA ARG A 63 -17.06 35.51 14.77
C ARG A 63 -16.00 34.58 15.38
N VAL A 64 -15.37 33.74 14.55
CA VAL A 64 -14.32 32.80 14.97
C VAL A 64 -13.16 33.54 15.65
N MET A 65 -12.67 34.62 15.04
CA MET A 65 -11.57 35.40 15.61
C MET A 65 -11.94 36.09 16.92
N LYS A 66 -13.18 36.60 17.05
CA LYS A 66 -13.66 37.21 18.29
C LYS A 66 -13.76 36.19 19.42
N GLU A 67 -14.33 35.01 19.16
CA GLU A 67 -14.40 33.93 20.14
C GLU A 67 -13.01 33.46 20.56
N LEU A 68 -12.09 33.31 19.60
CA LEU A 68 -10.69 32.97 19.87
C LEU A 68 -10.00 33.99 20.76
N MET A 69 -10.10 35.28 20.43
CA MET A 69 -9.49 36.33 21.26
C MET A 69 -10.07 36.36 22.67
N GLN A 70 -11.36 36.10 22.83
CA GLN A 70 -12.00 36.00 24.14
C GLN A 70 -11.45 34.80 24.93
N ARG A 71 -11.38 33.60 24.33
CA ARG A 71 -10.81 32.41 24.97
C ARG A 71 -9.33 32.60 25.35
N GLU A 72 -8.55 33.26 24.51
CA GLU A 72 -7.15 33.63 24.81
C GLU A 72 -7.05 34.58 26.00
N GLN A 73 -7.92 35.60 26.05
CA GLN A 73 -7.93 36.56 27.13
C GLN A 73 -8.33 35.90 28.47
N GLU A 74 -9.33 35.02 28.45
CA GLU A 74 -9.74 34.22 29.61
C GLU A 74 -8.60 33.31 30.07
N ARG A 75 -7.93 32.60 29.14
CA ARG A 75 -6.77 31.76 29.47
C ARG A 75 -5.61 32.57 30.04
N HIS A 76 -5.30 33.74 29.48
CA HIS A 76 -4.26 34.60 30.01
C HIS A 76 -4.58 35.07 31.42
N LYS A 77 -5.82 35.48 31.66
CA LYS A 77 -6.28 35.86 32.99
C LYS A 77 -6.16 34.70 33.98
N GLU A 78 -6.55 33.48 33.58
CA GLU A 78 -6.37 32.29 34.42
C GLU A 78 -4.90 31.96 34.70
N LEU A 79 -4.01 32.14 33.72
CA LEU A 79 -2.57 31.89 33.88
C LEU A 79 -1.92 32.94 34.78
N GLU A 80 -2.33 34.20 34.66
CA GLU A 80 -1.93 35.30 35.55
C GLU A 80 -2.40 35.03 36.99
N GLU A 81 -3.65 34.59 37.18
CA GLU A 81 -4.18 34.18 38.49
C GLU A 81 -3.41 32.98 39.09
N LYS A 82 -2.86 32.10 38.24
CA LYS A 82 -2.00 30.98 38.64
C LYS A 82 -0.52 31.35 38.80
N GLY A 83 -0.15 32.61 38.62
CA GLY A 83 1.23 33.10 38.74
C GLY A 83 2.17 32.65 37.62
N ILE A 84 1.63 32.19 36.48
CA ILE A 84 2.40 31.74 35.32
C ILE A 84 2.52 32.92 34.35
N PHE A 85 3.64 33.64 34.43
CA PHE A 85 3.94 34.75 33.53
C PHE A 85 4.78 34.29 32.32
N GLY A 86 4.54 34.88 31.15
CA GLY A 86 5.43 34.74 29.99
C GLY A 86 4.98 33.79 28.86
N THR A 87 3.74 33.30 28.87
CA THR A 87 3.17 32.69 27.66
C THR A 87 2.91 33.79 26.63
N GLY A 88 3.53 33.69 25.45
CA GLY A 88 3.33 34.66 24.38
C GLY A 88 1.89 34.57 23.86
N LYS A 89 1.24 35.72 23.65
CA LYS A 89 -0.02 35.77 22.89
C LYS A 89 0.21 35.17 21.50
N ARG A 90 -0.73 34.36 21.02
CA ARG A 90 -0.69 33.90 19.62
C ARG A 90 -0.74 35.12 18.70
N ASP A 91 0.23 35.21 17.80
CA ASP A 91 0.23 36.22 16.74
C ASP A 91 -0.54 35.69 15.54
N PHE A 92 -1.66 36.35 15.22
CA PHE A 92 -2.51 35.99 14.09
C PHE A 92 -2.18 36.79 12.82
N SER A 93 -1.19 37.69 12.87
CA SER A 93 -0.85 38.59 11.75
C SER A 93 0.04 37.96 10.67
N ALA A 94 0.68 36.82 10.97
CA ALA A 94 1.60 36.11 10.07
C ALA A 94 0.99 34.85 9.43
N ALA A 95 -0.33 34.80 9.27
CA ALA A 95 -0.99 33.64 8.68
C ALA A 95 -0.71 33.52 7.17
N GLU A 96 -0.22 32.37 6.73
CA GLU A 96 -0.04 32.02 5.32
C GLU A 96 -1.12 31.02 4.87
N CYS A 97 -1.42 31.01 3.58
CA CYS A 97 -2.30 29.98 3.03
C CYS A 97 -1.60 28.61 3.00
N MET A 98 -2.17 27.61 3.67
CA MET A 98 -1.64 26.23 3.71
C MET A 98 -1.49 25.58 2.33
N GLY A 99 -2.39 25.89 1.40
CA GLY A 99 -2.40 25.34 0.04
C GLY A 99 -1.22 25.85 -0.80
N CYS A 100 -1.22 27.15 -1.11
CA CYS A 100 -0.23 27.77 -2.01
C CYS A 100 1.01 28.36 -1.34
N GLY A 101 1.06 28.46 -0.01
CA GLY A 101 2.17 29.10 0.72
C GLY A 101 2.26 30.62 0.50
N GLY A 102 1.23 31.26 -0.03
CA GLY A 102 1.22 32.70 -0.25
C GLY A 102 1.15 33.49 1.06
N GLU A 103 2.09 34.44 1.24
CA GLU A 103 2.04 35.46 2.28
C GLU A 103 0.88 36.46 2.05
N PRO A 104 0.31 37.07 3.10
CA PRO A 104 -0.79 38.03 3.01
C PRO A 104 -0.36 39.42 2.49
N MET A 105 0.68 39.51 1.67
CA MET A 105 1.10 40.77 1.06
C MET A 105 0.07 41.24 0.02
N GLY A 106 -0.86 42.08 0.46
CA GLY A 106 -1.77 42.82 -0.43
C GLY A 106 -3.25 42.43 -0.39
N GLY A 107 -3.81 42.06 0.78
CA GLY A 107 -5.27 42.00 0.96
C GLY A 107 -5.95 40.72 0.46
N VAL A 108 -5.20 39.62 0.32
CA VAL A 108 -5.77 38.31 0.01
C VAL A 108 -6.56 37.78 1.22
N PHE A 109 -7.84 37.46 1.01
CA PHE A 109 -8.70 36.89 2.07
C PHE A 109 -8.22 35.48 2.45
N LEU A 110 -7.85 35.32 3.72
CA LEU A 110 -7.54 34.04 4.36
C LEU A 110 -8.66 33.64 5.32
N PHE A 111 -9.10 32.38 5.23
CA PHE A 111 -10.15 31.78 6.05
C PHE A 111 -9.58 30.67 6.93
N PRO A 112 -9.95 30.58 8.22
CA PRO A 112 -9.45 29.53 9.11
C PRO A 112 -10.00 28.16 8.72
N LEU A 113 -9.13 27.15 8.70
CA LEU A 113 -9.51 25.76 8.37
C LEU A 113 -10.17 25.02 9.55
N CYS A 114 -10.00 25.53 10.77
CA CYS A 114 -10.65 25.03 11.99
C CYS A 114 -11.07 26.18 12.91
N GLU A 115 -11.97 25.91 13.84
CA GLU A 115 -12.44 26.90 14.83
C GLU A 115 -11.32 27.44 15.73
N GLU A 116 -10.22 26.69 15.87
CA GLU A 116 -9.03 27.11 16.64
C GLU A 116 -8.02 27.93 15.80
N ALA A 117 -8.33 28.12 14.51
CA ALA A 117 -7.56 28.88 13.54
C ALA A 117 -6.05 28.55 13.51
N HIS A 118 -5.71 27.26 13.64
CA HIS A 118 -4.33 26.79 13.55
C HIS A 118 -3.71 27.02 12.16
N HIS A 119 -4.56 26.91 11.13
CA HIS A 119 -4.16 27.05 9.74
C HIS A 119 -5.25 27.78 8.95
N TYR A 120 -4.84 28.39 7.85
CA TYR A 120 -5.70 29.17 7.00
C TYR A 120 -5.55 28.73 5.55
N ALA A 121 -6.58 28.98 4.74
CA ALA A 121 -6.52 28.86 3.30
C ALA A 121 -7.07 30.13 2.65
N CYS A 122 -6.49 30.51 1.51
CA CYS A 122 -7.08 31.54 0.68
C CYS A 122 -8.30 30.99 -0.07
N LEU A 123 -9.19 31.89 -0.50
CA LEU A 123 -10.39 31.50 -1.24
C LEU A 123 -10.07 30.71 -2.50
N GLU A 124 -9.00 31.05 -3.22
CA GLU A 124 -8.62 30.31 -4.42
C GLU A 124 -8.24 28.86 -4.10
N CYS A 125 -7.58 28.61 -2.97
CA CYS A 125 -7.25 27.25 -2.53
C CYS A 125 -8.50 26.51 -2.04
N LEU A 126 -9.39 27.17 -1.29
CA LEU A 126 -10.66 26.57 -0.86
C LEU A 126 -11.56 26.22 -2.05
N ASP A 127 -11.64 27.13 -3.03
CA ASP A 127 -12.39 26.94 -4.27
C ASP A 127 -11.80 25.81 -5.10
N LYS A 128 -10.47 25.79 -5.28
CA LYS A 128 -9.78 24.65 -5.92
C LYS A 128 -10.06 23.35 -5.20
N GLU A 129 -10.06 23.32 -3.87
CA GLU A 129 -10.28 22.09 -3.08
C GLU A 129 -11.74 21.62 -3.13
N VAL A 130 -12.72 22.53 -3.15
CA VAL A 130 -14.14 22.16 -3.38
C VAL A 130 -14.33 21.60 -4.78
N ASN A 131 -13.70 22.21 -5.78
CA ASN A 131 -13.76 21.76 -7.17
C ASN A 131 -12.79 20.59 -7.46
N ARG A 132 -11.96 20.18 -6.49
CA ARG A 132 -10.97 19.10 -6.63
C ARG A 132 -11.60 17.72 -6.74
N TYR A 133 -12.89 17.61 -6.43
CA TYR A 133 -13.63 16.34 -6.54
C TYR A 133 -13.58 15.74 -7.95
N TRP A 134 -13.10 16.50 -8.96
CA TRP A 134 -13.06 16.08 -10.37
C TRP A 134 -11.71 16.13 -11.08
N ARG A 135 -10.60 16.50 -10.43
CA ARG A 135 -9.28 16.53 -11.13
C ARG A 135 -8.16 15.86 -10.36
N VAL A 136 -7.71 14.73 -10.87
CA VAL A 136 -6.50 14.03 -10.40
C VAL A 136 -5.57 13.86 -11.59
N THR A 137 -4.94 14.95 -12.05
CA THR A 137 -3.94 14.86 -13.12
C THR A 137 -2.55 15.39 -12.75
N ASP A 138 -2.36 16.04 -11.59
CA ASP A 138 -1.00 16.50 -11.24
C ASP A 138 -0.28 15.61 -10.21
N ARG A 139 0.74 14.91 -10.73
CA ARG A 139 1.55 13.84 -10.11
C ARG A 139 2.37 14.31 -8.90
N ALA A 140 2.43 15.61 -8.61
CA ALA A 140 3.24 16.20 -7.53
C ALA A 140 2.45 16.92 -6.42
N GLU A 141 1.18 17.31 -6.62
CA GLU A 141 0.43 18.15 -5.66
C GLU A 141 -0.67 17.43 -4.86
N CYS A 142 -0.90 16.14 -5.11
CA CYS A 142 -1.97 15.34 -4.49
C CYS A 142 -1.73 14.88 -3.04
N ARG A 143 -1.25 15.76 -2.13
CA ARG A 143 -1.18 15.40 -0.68
C ARG A 143 -1.54 16.47 0.33
N LYS A 144 -1.98 17.66 -0.07
CA LYS A 144 -2.48 18.63 0.91
C LYS A 144 -3.99 18.77 0.78
N THR A 145 -4.72 17.86 1.42
CA THR A 145 -6.11 18.14 1.79
C THR A 145 -6.10 19.39 2.66
N LEU A 146 -6.96 20.38 2.36
CA LEU A 146 -7.08 21.60 3.17
C LEU A 146 -7.84 21.32 4.48
N VAL A 147 -7.26 20.48 5.31
CA VAL A 147 -7.71 20.17 6.67
C VAL A 147 -6.67 20.65 7.66
N CYS A 148 -7.11 20.95 8.88
CA CYS A 148 -6.17 21.26 9.95
C CYS A 148 -5.41 19.97 10.37
N PRO A 149 -4.07 19.87 10.17
CA PRO A 149 -3.29 18.67 10.51
C PRO A 149 -3.10 18.45 12.02
N ILE A 150 -3.51 19.40 12.85
CA ILE A 150 -3.34 19.35 14.30
C ILE A 150 -4.37 18.41 14.93
N LEU A 151 -3.91 17.28 15.45
CA LEU A 151 -4.71 16.24 16.13
C LEU A 151 -5.05 16.59 17.59
N THR A 152 -5.50 17.81 17.88
CA THR A 152 -6.03 18.12 19.22
C THR A 152 -7.44 17.56 19.39
N SER A 153 -7.82 17.24 20.64
CA SER A 153 -9.15 16.72 20.95
C SER A 153 -10.28 17.66 20.52
N THR A 154 -10.03 18.97 20.46
CA THR A 154 -10.99 19.99 20.00
C THR A 154 -11.17 20.04 18.49
N CYS A 155 -10.10 19.95 17.70
CA CYS A 155 -10.20 19.91 16.23
C CYS A 155 -10.87 18.62 15.75
N LYS A 156 -10.53 17.48 16.36
CA LYS A 156 -11.06 16.17 16.00
C LYS A 156 -12.54 15.98 16.38
N ALA A 157 -13.00 16.62 17.45
CA ALA A 157 -14.39 16.52 17.92
C ALA A 157 -15.39 17.34 17.08
N ASN A 158 -14.94 18.46 16.51
CA ASN A 158 -15.78 19.37 15.72
C ASN A 158 -15.68 19.13 14.20
N GLY A 159 -14.94 18.10 13.79
CA GLY A 159 -14.69 17.76 12.39
C GLY A 159 -13.54 18.58 11.81
N ASP A 160 -12.53 17.91 11.26
CA ASP A 160 -11.33 18.54 10.68
C ASP A 160 -11.62 19.36 9.39
N THR A 161 -12.89 19.58 9.07
CA THR A 161 -13.43 20.11 7.82
C THR A 161 -14.16 21.45 7.97
N PHE A 162 -14.18 22.06 9.16
CA PHE A 162 -14.87 23.34 9.44
C PHE A 162 -14.67 24.40 8.35
N GLY A 163 -13.42 24.67 7.97
CA GLY A 163 -13.12 25.69 6.95
C GLY A 163 -13.80 25.42 5.61
N MET A 164 -13.78 24.14 5.20
CA MET A 164 -14.40 23.66 3.97
C MET A 164 -15.92 23.63 4.07
N ASP A 165 -16.48 23.28 5.23
CA ASP A 165 -17.92 23.19 5.44
C ASP A 165 -18.56 24.58 5.46
N GLU A 166 -17.96 25.55 6.15
CA GLU A 166 -18.43 26.94 6.12
C GLU A 166 -18.27 27.57 4.74
N TYR A 167 -17.15 27.27 4.05
CA TYR A 167 -17.00 27.66 2.65
C TYR A 167 -18.09 27.05 1.76
N ARG A 168 -18.38 25.75 1.86
CA ARG A 168 -19.47 25.11 1.09
C ARG A 168 -20.85 25.68 1.41
N LYS A 169 -21.13 25.98 2.68
CA LYS A 169 -22.38 26.64 3.11
C LYS A 169 -22.51 28.03 2.52
N ALA A 170 -21.43 28.82 2.58
CA ALA A 170 -21.42 30.19 2.08
C ALA A 170 -21.46 30.24 0.56
N ALA A 171 -20.68 29.38 -0.10
CA ALA A 171 -20.53 29.34 -1.56
C ALA A 171 -21.79 28.92 -2.30
N GLY A 172 -22.82 28.37 -1.62
CA GLY A 172 -24.07 27.92 -2.26
C GLY A 172 -23.74 27.08 -3.49
N GLY A 173 -23.08 25.94 -3.25
CA GLY A 173 -22.16 25.30 -4.21
C GLY A 173 -22.60 25.36 -5.66
N ASN A 174 -21.79 26.01 -6.52
CA ASN A 174 -21.88 26.08 -7.99
C ASN A 174 -23.29 25.96 -8.60
N GLU A 175 -24.30 26.51 -7.92
CA GLU A 175 -25.68 26.11 -8.16
C GLU A 175 -26.08 26.51 -9.57
N GLU A 176 -25.53 27.59 -10.14
CA GLU A 176 -26.00 28.15 -11.41
C GLU A 176 -25.45 27.45 -12.66
N VAL A 177 -24.18 27.03 -12.63
CA VAL A 177 -23.60 26.20 -13.70
C VAL A 177 -24.18 24.79 -13.64
N GLU A 178 -24.28 24.22 -12.45
CA GLU A 178 -24.96 22.94 -12.23
C GLU A 178 -26.46 23.03 -12.58
N ILE A 179 -27.14 24.15 -12.32
CA ILE A 179 -28.55 24.40 -12.71
C ILE A 179 -28.66 24.47 -14.23
N ARG A 180 -27.74 25.15 -14.94
CA ARG A 180 -27.78 25.27 -16.41
C ARG A 180 -27.43 23.96 -17.09
N LEU A 181 -26.43 23.23 -16.61
CA LEU A 181 -26.12 21.89 -17.09
C LEU A 181 -27.23 20.89 -16.73
N SER A 182 -27.83 21.01 -15.54
CA SER A 182 -29.02 20.26 -15.16
C SER A 182 -30.24 20.60 -16.03
N ALA A 183 -30.41 21.87 -16.42
CA ALA A 183 -31.47 22.32 -17.32
C ALA A 183 -31.25 21.79 -18.74
N LEU A 184 -30.00 21.78 -19.22
CA LEU A 184 -29.65 21.12 -20.48
C LEU A 184 -29.91 19.62 -20.39
N ALA A 185 -29.44 18.96 -19.33
CA ALA A 185 -29.69 17.54 -19.07
C ALA A 185 -31.18 17.21 -19.01
N ALA A 186 -32.01 18.10 -18.45
CA ALA A 186 -33.46 17.93 -18.40
C ALA A 186 -34.14 18.02 -19.78
N GLN A 187 -33.51 18.69 -20.75
CA GLN A 187 -34.00 18.79 -22.13
C GLN A 187 -33.53 17.61 -23.00
N LEU A 188 -32.43 16.96 -22.63
CA LEU A 188 -31.87 15.83 -23.36
C LEU A 188 -32.57 14.51 -23.01
N GLN A 189 -32.90 13.72 -24.03
CA GLN A 189 -33.37 12.35 -23.85
C GLN A 189 -32.18 11.40 -23.86
N ALA A 190 -32.06 10.57 -22.82
CA ALA A 190 -31.01 9.57 -22.75
C ALA A 190 -31.31 8.41 -23.71
N PRO A 191 -30.39 8.07 -24.64
CA PRO A 191 -30.59 6.94 -25.52
C PRO A 191 -30.52 5.62 -24.73
N ALA A 192 -31.23 4.59 -25.20
CA ALA A 192 -31.18 3.26 -24.59
C ALA A 192 -29.81 2.58 -24.81
N SER A 193 -29.22 2.78 -25.99
CA SER A 193 -27.88 2.31 -26.35
C SER A 193 -27.07 3.42 -27.02
N PHE A 194 -25.76 3.41 -26.77
CA PHE A 194 -24.82 4.36 -27.33
C PHE A 194 -23.52 3.66 -27.72
N SER A 195 -23.11 3.72 -28.98
CA SER A 195 -21.83 3.16 -29.42
C SER A 195 -20.75 4.23 -29.29
N LEU A 196 -19.76 4.01 -28.43
CA LEU A 196 -18.66 4.95 -28.27
C LEU A 196 -17.69 4.77 -29.45
N THR A 197 -17.55 5.80 -30.27
CA THR A 197 -16.64 5.82 -31.43
C THR A 197 -15.94 7.19 -31.50
N ARG A 198 -14.97 7.33 -32.40
CA ARG A 198 -14.30 8.62 -32.65
C ARG A 198 -15.26 9.67 -33.23
N ASP A 199 -16.21 9.21 -34.04
CA ASP A 199 -17.20 10.06 -34.70
C ASP A 199 -18.41 10.24 -33.77
N LEU A 200 -18.28 11.16 -32.82
CA LEU A 200 -19.34 11.48 -31.87
C LEU A 200 -20.47 12.29 -32.53
N PRO A 201 -21.71 12.23 -32.00
CA PRO A 201 -22.85 12.94 -32.56
C PRO A 201 -22.67 14.46 -32.58
N ASN A 202 -23.28 15.09 -33.60
CA ASN A 202 -23.28 16.55 -33.75
C ASN A 202 -24.14 17.30 -32.72
N GLU A 203 -25.05 16.59 -32.06
CA GLU A 203 -25.98 17.10 -31.05
C GLU A 203 -25.50 16.71 -29.64
N ALA A 204 -25.94 17.45 -28.61
CA ALA A 204 -25.62 17.09 -27.24
C ALA A 204 -26.35 15.80 -26.82
N VAL A 205 -25.68 14.93 -26.06
CA VAL A 205 -26.22 13.63 -25.63
C VAL A 205 -25.99 13.44 -24.14
N LEU A 206 -27.03 13.04 -23.41
CA LEU A 206 -26.93 12.64 -22.00
C LEU A 206 -26.90 11.11 -21.90
N LEU A 207 -25.84 10.56 -21.33
CA LEU A 207 -25.70 9.14 -21.02
C LEU A 207 -25.98 8.93 -19.53
N THR A 208 -26.93 8.05 -19.19
CA THR A 208 -27.30 7.81 -17.78
C THR A 208 -27.04 6.36 -17.38
N ASP A 209 -27.39 6.01 -16.15
CA ASP A 209 -27.34 4.63 -15.63
C ASP A 209 -28.28 3.67 -16.39
N GLN A 210 -29.22 4.21 -17.20
CA GLN A 210 -30.07 3.41 -18.08
C GLN A 210 -29.47 3.25 -19.49
N THR A 211 -28.54 4.11 -19.89
CA THR A 211 -27.88 4.05 -21.19
C THR A 211 -26.84 2.93 -21.20
N THR A 212 -26.94 2.06 -22.20
CA THR A 212 -25.96 1.00 -22.45
C THR A 212 -24.89 1.50 -23.43
N VAL A 213 -23.69 1.78 -22.91
CA VAL A 213 -22.53 2.21 -23.69
C VAL A 213 -21.79 0.98 -24.20
N MET A 214 -21.63 0.88 -25.52
CA MET A 214 -20.90 -0.20 -26.20
C MET A 214 -19.46 0.25 -26.46
N LEU A 215 -18.50 -0.54 -25.96
CA LEU A 215 -17.07 -0.35 -26.18
C LEU A 215 -16.53 -1.46 -27.07
N SER A 216 -15.94 -1.09 -28.22
CA SER A 216 -15.41 -2.05 -29.20
C SER A 216 -14.27 -1.44 -30.00
N ASN A 217 -13.10 -2.09 -30.00
CA ASN A 217 -11.99 -1.77 -30.91
C ASN A 217 -11.60 -0.28 -30.94
N ILE A 218 -11.64 0.36 -29.77
CA ILE A 218 -11.18 1.72 -29.53
C ILE A 218 -10.15 1.72 -28.41
N GLU A 219 -9.39 2.80 -28.33
CA GLU A 219 -8.67 3.16 -27.12
C GLU A 219 -9.37 4.36 -26.47
N ILE A 220 -9.55 4.34 -25.16
CA ILE A 220 -10.14 5.45 -24.42
C ILE A 220 -9.26 5.85 -23.24
N SER A 221 -9.29 7.12 -22.87
CA SER A 221 -8.57 7.55 -21.65
C SER A 221 -9.12 6.83 -20.41
N VAL A 222 -8.23 6.52 -19.47
CA VAL A 222 -8.58 5.85 -18.21
C VAL A 222 -9.67 6.60 -17.43
N GLU A 223 -9.65 7.93 -17.49
CA GLU A 223 -10.63 8.80 -16.83
C GLU A 223 -12.02 8.66 -17.45
N LEU A 224 -12.11 8.75 -18.78
CA LEU A 224 -13.37 8.51 -19.49
C LEU A 224 -13.93 7.12 -19.22
N PHE A 225 -13.07 6.10 -19.23
CA PHE A 225 -13.49 4.74 -18.91
C PHE A 225 -14.12 4.65 -17.51
N PHE A 226 -13.49 5.23 -16.49
CA PHE A 226 -14.00 5.18 -15.12
C PHE A 226 -15.30 5.97 -14.95
N VAL A 227 -15.40 7.17 -15.53
CA VAL A 227 -16.65 7.95 -15.46
C VAL A 227 -17.80 7.16 -16.11
N LEU A 228 -17.59 6.58 -17.30
CA LEU A 228 -18.58 5.72 -17.93
C LEU A 228 -18.90 4.48 -17.09
N LEU A 229 -17.90 3.88 -16.44
CA LEU A 229 -18.07 2.73 -15.56
C LEU A 229 -18.98 3.02 -14.37
N PHE A 230 -18.89 4.24 -13.80
CA PHE A 230 -19.69 4.66 -12.65
C PHE A 230 -21.08 5.17 -13.03
N ARG A 231 -21.22 5.76 -14.22
CA ARG A 231 -22.42 6.52 -14.61
C ARG A 231 -23.33 5.79 -15.59
N THR A 232 -22.86 4.77 -16.29
CA THR A 232 -23.60 4.12 -17.38
C THR A 232 -23.57 2.59 -17.27
N LYS A 233 -24.41 1.89 -18.04
CA LYS A 233 -24.25 0.44 -18.23
C LYS A 233 -23.21 0.19 -19.32
N ILE A 234 -22.21 -0.66 -19.08
CA ILE A 234 -21.20 -0.96 -20.08
C ILE A 234 -21.44 -2.35 -20.69
N THR A 235 -21.36 -2.42 -22.02
CA THR A 235 -21.25 -3.67 -22.77
C THR A 235 -19.97 -3.63 -23.60
N ILE A 236 -19.19 -4.72 -23.55
CA ILE A 236 -17.97 -4.85 -24.35
C ILE A 236 -18.26 -5.76 -25.53
N ASP A 237 -18.11 -5.24 -26.75
CA ASP A 237 -18.25 -5.97 -28.00
C ASP A 237 -16.88 -6.18 -28.65
N GLY A 238 -16.05 -7.03 -28.06
CA GLY A 238 -14.66 -7.28 -28.47
C GLY A 238 -13.64 -6.98 -27.38
N SER A 239 -12.55 -6.31 -27.74
CA SER A 239 -11.59 -5.75 -26.78
C SER A 239 -11.41 -4.26 -27.05
N PHE A 240 -11.10 -3.50 -26.01
CA PHE A 240 -10.72 -2.09 -26.13
C PHE A 240 -9.48 -1.85 -25.26
N PHE A 241 -8.84 -0.69 -25.43
CA PHE A 241 -7.67 -0.30 -24.66
C PHE A 241 -7.99 0.91 -23.76
N ILE A 242 -7.35 0.95 -22.59
CA ILE A 242 -7.30 2.16 -21.77
C ILE A 242 -5.90 2.77 -21.84
N GLY A 243 -5.84 4.08 -22.08
CA GLY A 243 -4.60 4.87 -22.15
C GLY A 243 -4.56 5.95 -21.06
N GLU A 244 -3.43 6.65 -20.97
CA GLU A 244 -3.28 7.81 -20.07
C GLU A 244 -4.30 8.91 -20.44
N HIS A 245 -4.75 9.66 -19.43
CA HIS A 245 -5.60 10.82 -19.65
C HIS A 245 -4.73 12.08 -19.81
N ASN A 246 -5.03 12.87 -20.84
CA ASN A 246 -4.41 14.18 -21.05
C ASN A 246 -5.52 15.16 -21.46
N ASP A 247 -5.75 16.18 -20.62
CA ASP A 247 -6.81 17.18 -20.76
C ASP A 247 -6.81 17.88 -22.13
N ASN A 248 -5.65 17.92 -22.81
CA ASN A 248 -5.48 18.61 -24.10
C ASN A 248 -5.54 17.69 -25.32
N GLU A 249 -5.73 16.39 -25.12
CA GLU A 249 -5.71 15.40 -26.20
C GLU A 249 -7.07 14.69 -26.35
N ASP A 250 -7.28 14.13 -27.53
CA ASP A 250 -8.42 13.28 -27.82
C ASP A 250 -8.45 12.06 -26.90
N CYS A 251 -9.55 11.92 -26.18
CA CYS A 251 -9.78 10.86 -25.20
C CYS A 251 -10.27 9.54 -25.82
N ILE A 252 -10.55 9.50 -27.14
CA ILE A 252 -10.91 8.31 -27.91
C ILE A 252 -10.01 8.20 -29.14
N ARG A 253 -9.31 7.07 -29.29
CA ARG A 253 -8.37 6.82 -30.39
C ARG A 253 -8.69 5.52 -31.12
N GLU A 254 -8.13 5.41 -32.32
CA GLU A 254 -8.15 4.18 -33.09
C GLU A 254 -7.31 3.10 -32.41
N HIS A 255 -7.84 1.89 -32.36
CA HIS A 255 -7.15 0.76 -31.77
C HIS A 255 -5.81 0.48 -32.49
N GLY A 256 -4.71 0.52 -31.74
CA GLY A 256 -3.37 0.19 -32.24
C GLY A 256 -2.58 1.37 -32.83
N MET A 257 -3.09 2.61 -32.73
CA MET A 257 -2.46 3.83 -33.27
C MET A 257 -1.41 4.49 -32.33
N MET A 258 -0.77 3.75 -31.42
CA MET A 258 0.29 4.21 -30.46
C MET A 258 -0.27 4.98 -29.23
N GLY A 259 0.31 4.90 -28.02
CA GLY A 259 1.63 4.42 -27.63
C GLY A 259 1.69 3.80 -26.23
N GLU A 260 2.89 3.37 -25.85
CA GLU A 260 3.24 2.66 -24.62
C GLU A 260 3.04 3.49 -23.34
N THR A 261 2.19 4.51 -23.38
CA THR A 261 2.03 5.46 -22.29
C THR A 261 1.42 4.73 -21.09
N PRO A 262 2.20 4.55 -20.02
CA PRO A 262 1.77 3.72 -18.90
C PRO A 262 0.60 4.35 -18.15
N VAL A 263 -0.37 3.54 -17.76
CA VAL A 263 -1.57 3.97 -17.04
C VAL A 263 -1.42 3.75 -15.54
N CYS A 264 -1.90 4.72 -14.76
CA CYS A 264 -2.05 4.62 -13.32
C CYS A 264 -3.50 4.28 -12.94
N LEU A 265 -3.72 3.12 -12.34
CA LEU A 265 -4.99 2.75 -11.70
C LEU A 265 -4.89 3.02 -10.20
N THR A 266 -4.99 4.30 -9.83
CA THR A 266 -5.01 4.73 -8.44
C THR A 266 -6.41 5.19 -8.08
N ARG A 267 -6.95 4.70 -6.96
CA ARG A 267 -8.21 5.27 -6.44
C ARG A 267 -8.06 5.63 -4.97
N ASP A 268 -8.26 6.92 -4.69
CA ASP A 268 -8.30 7.52 -3.35
C ASP A 268 -9.73 7.88 -2.90
N TRP A 269 -10.76 7.58 -3.71
CA TRP A 269 -12.07 8.25 -3.61
C TRP A 269 -13.26 7.29 -3.41
N GLY A 270 -13.88 7.34 -2.23
CA GLY A 270 -15.28 6.98 -1.97
C GLY A 270 -15.73 5.52 -2.25
N ALA A 271 -17.00 5.25 -1.92
CA ALA A 271 -17.61 3.96 -2.22
C ALA A 271 -17.76 3.75 -3.75
N VAL A 272 -17.50 2.53 -4.20
CA VAL A 272 -17.80 2.11 -5.59
C VAL A 272 -19.31 2.00 -5.74
N SER A 273 -19.88 2.60 -6.79
CA SER A 273 -21.31 2.46 -7.09
C SER A 273 -21.64 0.98 -7.38
N SER A 274 -22.85 0.55 -7.02
CA SER A 274 -23.33 -0.81 -7.34
C SER A 274 -23.30 -1.06 -8.85
N LEU A 275 -23.61 -0.03 -9.64
CA LEU A 275 -23.58 -0.06 -11.10
C LEU A 275 -22.17 -0.41 -11.63
N ALA A 276 -21.12 0.20 -11.09
CA ALA A 276 -19.76 -0.10 -11.51
C ALA A 276 -19.33 -1.53 -11.19
N LEU A 277 -19.77 -2.07 -10.04
CA LEU A 277 -19.52 -3.48 -9.71
C LEU A 277 -20.26 -4.42 -10.66
N GLU A 278 -21.52 -4.11 -10.99
CA GLU A 278 -22.31 -4.86 -11.98
C GLU A 278 -21.66 -4.83 -13.36
N ASN A 279 -21.16 -3.67 -13.78
CA ASN A 279 -20.42 -3.53 -15.02
C ASN A 279 -19.16 -4.40 -15.02
N ILE A 280 -18.30 -4.30 -14.00
CA ILE A 280 -17.08 -5.12 -13.87
C ILE A 280 -17.42 -6.62 -13.91
N GLU A 281 -18.48 -7.04 -13.21
CA GLU A 281 -18.91 -8.44 -13.19
C GLU A 281 -19.20 -8.95 -14.60
N ARG A 282 -19.95 -8.18 -15.39
CA ARG A 282 -20.36 -8.51 -16.77
C ARG A 282 -19.22 -8.51 -17.78
N MET A 283 -18.12 -7.79 -17.52
CA MET A 283 -16.99 -7.71 -18.45
C MET A 283 -16.31 -9.07 -18.65
N PRO A 284 -15.94 -9.46 -19.87
CA PRO A 284 -15.13 -10.67 -20.08
C PRO A 284 -13.73 -10.52 -19.47
N PRO A 285 -13.09 -11.60 -18.97
CA PRO A 285 -11.68 -11.57 -18.59
C PRO A 285 -10.79 -11.11 -19.75
N SER A 286 -9.72 -10.37 -19.45
CA SER A 286 -8.75 -9.87 -20.43
C SER A 286 -9.36 -9.11 -21.62
N SER A 287 -10.46 -8.40 -21.41
CA SER A 287 -11.14 -7.58 -22.42
C SER A 287 -10.62 -6.15 -22.51
N ILE A 288 -9.89 -5.69 -21.48
CA ILE A 288 -9.37 -4.32 -21.36
C ILE A 288 -7.85 -4.35 -21.54
N GLY A 289 -7.34 -3.96 -22.70
CA GLY A 289 -5.90 -3.80 -22.91
C GLY A 289 -5.35 -2.58 -22.18
N CYS A 290 -4.16 -2.69 -21.59
CA CYS A 290 -3.46 -1.55 -20.99
C CYS A 290 -1.96 -1.79 -20.88
N VAL A 291 -1.17 -0.71 -20.89
CA VAL A 291 0.20 -0.68 -20.38
C VAL A 291 0.10 -0.11 -18.97
N LEU A 292 0.53 -0.84 -17.94
CA LEU A 292 0.36 -0.41 -16.55
C LEU A 292 1.68 0.08 -15.96
N GLU A 293 1.62 1.25 -15.34
CA GLU A 293 2.72 1.76 -14.50
C GLU A 293 2.46 1.47 -13.03
N LYS A 294 1.21 1.71 -12.59
CA LYS A 294 0.88 1.74 -11.17
C LYS A 294 -0.53 1.27 -10.93
N ILE A 295 -0.71 0.43 -9.93
CA ILE A 295 -2.01 0.07 -9.36
C ILE A 295 -1.95 0.35 -7.87
N ASN A 296 -2.88 1.14 -7.36
CA ASN A 296 -3.07 1.32 -5.92
C ASN A 296 -4.57 1.33 -5.60
N LEU A 297 -5.07 0.20 -5.12
CA LEU A 297 -6.49 -0.01 -4.81
C LEU A 297 -6.64 -0.46 -3.35
N VAL A 298 -7.21 0.41 -2.52
CA VAL A 298 -7.35 0.20 -1.08
C VAL A 298 -8.83 0.14 -0.71
N ASN A 299 -9.23 -0.94 -0.05
CA ASN A 299 -10.57 -1.17 0.50
C ASN A 299 -11.72 -0.88 -0.48
N THR A 300 -11.57 -1.35 -1.71
CA THR A 300 -12.47 -1.05 -2.82
C THR A 300 -12.81 -2.27 -3.67
N GLY A 301 -14.08 -2.41 -4.07
CA GLY A 301 -14.52 -3.46 -4.99
C GLY A 301 -13.98 -3.30 -6.42
N LEU A 302 -13.32 -2.18 -6.74
CA LEU A 302 -12.60 -2.02 -8.00
C LEU A 302 -11.45 -3.01 -8.18
N ILE A 303 -10.93 -3.63 -7.11
CA ILE A 303 -9.92 -4.69 -7.22
C ILE A 303 -10.40 -5.81 -8.17
N ASN A 304 -11.71 -6.02 -8.28
CA ASN A 304 -12.32 -6.97 -9.20
C ASN A 304 -12.15 -6.65 -10.69
N ILE A 305 -11.59 -5.48 -11.05
CA ILE A 305 -11.23 -5.15 -12.44
C ILE A 305 -9.98 -5.90 -12.90
N LEU A 306 -9.08 -6.34 -12.00
CA LEU A 306 -7.78 -6.92 -12.37
C LEU A 306 -7.89 -8.10 -13.34
N PRO A 307 -8.79 -9.09 -13.16
CA PRO A 307 -8.94 -10.18 -14.13
C PRO A 307 -9.48 -9.74 -15.50
N LYS A 308 -10.05 -8.53 -15.60
CA LYS A 308 -10.57 -7.95 -16.84
C LYS A 308 -9.48 -7.27 -17.66
N LEU A 309 -8.36 -6.95 -17.01
CA LEU A 309 -7.20 -6.34 -17.66
C LEU A 309 -6.41 -7.38 -18.46
N ARG A 310 -5.92 -6.95 -19.62
CA ARG A 310 -4.93 -7.60 -20.47
C ARG A 310 -3.70 -6.69 -20.45
N ILE A 311 -2.89 -6.87 -19.41
CA ILE A 311 -1.65 -6.13 -19.19
C ILE A 311 -0.68 -6.48 -20.30
N HIS A 312 -0.22 -5.46 -21.03
CA HIS A 312 0.71 -5.63 -22.14
C HIS A 312 2.03 -6.24 -21.66
N GLU A 313 2.67 -7.05 -22.51
CA GLU A 313 3.93 -7.73 -22.19
C GLU A 313 5.05 -6.74 -21.86
N ASP A 314 4.98 -5.54 -22.43
CA ASP A 314 5.99 -4.51 -22.19
C ASP A 314 5.85 -3.74 -20.88
N SER A 315 4.81 -4.01 -20.09
CA SER A 315 4.54 -3.25 -18.86
C SER A 315 5.66 -3.43 -17.82
N GLU A 316 6.22 -2.32 -17.36
CA GLU A 316 7.09 -2.25 -16.19
C GLU A 316 6.32 -1.58 -15.05
N ILE A 317 5.76 -2.38 -14.15
CA ILE A 317 4.90 -1.87 -13.09
C ILE A 317 5.78 -1.37 -11.94
N GLU A 318 5.75 -0.07 -11.67
CA GLU A 318 6.46 0.52 -10.53
C GLU A 318 5.85 0.07 -9.20
N LEU A 319 4.52 0.05 -9.10
CA LEU A 319 3.82 -0.33 -7.87
C LEU A 319 2.52 -1.08 -8.16
N LEU A 320 2.35 -2.25 -7.56
CA LEU A 320 1.09 -2.99 -7.49
C LEU A 320 0.70 -3.14 -6.01
N SER A 321 -0.15 -2.24 -5.52
CA SER A 321 -0.62 -2.21 -4.13
C SER A 321 -2.11 -2.50 -4.05
N LEU A 322 -2.48 -3.61 -3.39
CA LEU A 322 -3.87 -4.00 -3.13
C LEU A 322 -4.07 -4.21 -1.64
N TYR A 323 -5.08 -3.58 -1.07
CA TYR A 323 -5.45 -3.75 0.33
C TYR A 323 -6.95 -3.95 0.43
N ALA A 324 -7.40 -4.96 1.18
CA ALA A 324 -8.83 -5.26 1.30
C ALA A 324 -9.18 -5.79 2.69
N ASN A 325 -9.86 -4.96 3.49
CA ASN A 325 -10.34 -5.31 4.83
C ASN A 325 -11.65 -6.10 4.84
N ARG A 326 -12.31 -6.18 3.68
CA ARG A 326 -13.52 -6.96 3.50
C ARG A 326 -13.34 -7.92 2.34
N ARG A 327 -13.69 -9.18 2.57
CA ARG A 327 -13.66 -10.24 1.55
C ARG A 327 -14.44 -9.87 0.28
N GLU A 328 -15.53 -9.13 0.40
CA GLU A 328 -16.37 -8.71 -0.72
C GLU A 328 -15.60 -7.88 -1.77
N HIS A 329 -14.55 -7.15 -1.36
CA HIS A 329 -13.74 -6.34 -2.28
C HIS A 329 -12.92 -7.18 -3.26
N VAL A 330 -12.61 -8.43 -2.91
CA VAL A 330 -11.77 -9.34 -3.72
C VAL A 330 -12.52 -10.59 -4.17
N ALA A 331 -13.80 -10.74 -3.81
CA ALA A 331 -14.55 -11.98 -4.00
C ALA A 331 -14.60 -12.43 -5.47
N ALA A 332 -14.81 -11.52 -6.42
CA ALA A 332 -14.89 -11.88 -7.84
C ALA A 332 -13.53 -12.24 -8.44
N VAL A 333 -12.44 -11.66 -7.92
CA VAL A 333 -11.07 -12.10 -8.26
C VAL A 333 -10.80 -13.51 -7.75
N LEU A 334 -11.14 -13.78 -6.49
CA LEU A 334 -10.93 -15.09 -5.87
C LEU A 334 -11.79 -16.20 -6.51
N ALA A 335 -12.95 -15.84 -7.05
CA ALA A 335 -13.82 -16.76 -7.79
C ALA A 335 -13.26 -17.16 -9.18
N GLN A 336 -12.22 -16.49 -9.68
CA GLN A 336 -11.64 -16.82 -10.99
C GLN A 336 -11.05 -18.24 -10.98
N LYS A 337 -11.37 -18.99 -12.04
CA LYS A 337 -10.79 -20.33 -12.28
C LYS A 337 -9.41 -20.26 -12.92
N LYS A 338 -9.21 -19.29 -13.82
CA LYS A 338 -7.95 -19.07 -14.52
C LYS A 338 -7.21 -17.91 -13.86
N PRO A 339 -5.91 -18.06 -13.57
CA PRO A 339 -5.09 -16.94 -13.15
C PRO A 339 -5.05 -15.86 -14.24
N PHE A 340 -5.02 -14.59 -13.84
CA PHE A 340 -4.74 -13.48 -14.75
C PHE A 340 -3.23 -13.19 -14.76
N CYS A 341 -2.73 -12.68 -15.88
CA CYS A 341 -1.29 -12.51 -16.07
C CYS A 341 -0.83 -11.14 -15.57
N VAL A 342 0.20 -11.14 -14.71
CA VAL A 342 1.04 -9.97 -14.44
C VAL A 342 2.39 -10.33 -15.05
N ARG A 343 2.85 -9.56 -16.05
CA ARG A 343 4.00 -9.94 -16.88
C ARG A 343 5.19 -9.02 -16.69
N ARG A 344 6.37 -9.52 -17.08
CA ARG A 344 7.66 -8.84 -17.20
C ARG A 344 8.26 -8.41 -15.86
N ARG A 345 7.90 -7.24 -15.35
CA ARG A 345 8.59 -6.66 -14.19
C ARG A 345 7.66 -5.87 -13.29
N VAL A 346 7.75 -6.11 -11.99
CA VAL A 346 7.10 -5.36 -10.92
C VAL A 346 8.16 -4.90 -9.94
N LYS A 347 8.34 -3.60 -9.74
CA LYS A 347 9.30 -3.09 -8.77
C LYS A 347 8.81 -3.32 -7.34
N GLU A 348 7.58 -2.95 -7.04
CA GLU A 348 7.00 -3.20 -5.71
C GLU A 348 5.60 -3.81 -5.83
N MET A 349 5.36 -4.93 -5.13
CA MET A 349 4.07 -5.58 -5.01
C MET A 349 3.69 -5.71 -3.53
N THR A 350 2.58 -5.10 -3.14
CA THR A 350 2.09 -5.12 -1.76
C THR A 350 0.65 -5.62 -1.73
N LEU A 351 0.40 -6.73 -1.03
CA LEU A 351 -0.94 -7.30 -0.84
C LEU A 351 -1.25 -7.39 0.66
N GLY A 352 -2.28 -6.66 1.09
CA GLY A 352 -2.72 -6.59 2.49
C GLY A 352 -4.06 -7.25 2.74
N GLU A 353 -4.17 -7.94 3.87
CA GLU A 353 -5.41 -8.54 4.38
C GLU A 353 -6.04 -9.52 3.37
N TYR A 354 -7.33 -9.40 3.04
CA TYR A 354 -7.99 -10.31 2.08
C TYR A 354 -7.37 -10.24 0.68
N ALA A 355 -6.64 -9.18 0.34
CA ALA A 355 -5.93 -9.07 -0.93
C ALA A 355 -4.76 -10.06 -1.03
N VAL A 356 -4.24 -10.60 0.09
CA VAL A 356 -3.23 -11.68 0.08
C VAL A 356 -3.74 -12.88 -0.73
N GLY A 357 -5.02 -13.22 -0.65
CA GLY A 357 -5.61 -14.31 -1.44
C GLY A 357 -5.54 -14.11 -2.95
N VAL A 358 -5.45 -12.86 -3.43
CA VAL A 358 -5.38 -12.53 -4.86
C VAL A 358 -4.12 -13.10 -5.51
N ILE A 359 -3.02 -13.27 -4.77
CA ILE A 359 -1.78 -13.84 -5.31
C ILE A 359 -2.00 -15.24 -5.92
N THR A 360 -2.95 -16.02 -5.39
CA THR A 360 -3.29 -17.36 -5.92
C THR A 360 -3.98 -17.32 -7.28
N LYS A 361 -4.42 -16.14 -7.70
CA LYS A 361 -5.11 -15.86 -8.96
C LYS A 361 -4.24 -15.07 -9.92
N MET A 362 -2.99 -14.81 -9.57
CA MET A 362 -2.00 -14.21 -10.44
C MET A 362 -1.13 -15.29 -11.07
N SER A 363 -0.80 -15.13 -12.35
CA SER A 363 0.24 -15.91 -13.02
C SER A 363 1.53 -15.11 -13.01
N LEU A 364 2.46 -15.48 -12.11
CA LEU A 364 3.75 -14.80 -11.90
C LEU A 364 4.95 -15.57 -12.45
N LYS A 365 4.75 -16.68 -13.18
CA LYS A 365 5.84 -17.56 -13.64
C LYS A 365 6.94 -16.82 -14.42
N ASP A 366 6.55 -15.86 -15.27
CA ASP A 366 7.46 -15.07 -16.09
C ASP A 366 7.54 -13.62 -15.61
N CYS A 367 7.34 -13.40 -14.30
CA CYS A 367 7.37 -12.09 -13.67
C CYS A 367 8.61 -11.95 -12.78
N GLU A 368 9.33 -10.85 -12.93
CA GLU A 368 10.37 -10.41 -12.01
C GLU A 368 9.79 -9.40 -11.02
N VAL A 369 9.80 -9.73 -9.73
CA VAL A 369 9.34 -8.86 -8.65
C VAL A 369 10.54 -8.40 -7.83
N GLU A 370 10.82 -7.11 -7.77
CA GLU A 370 11.93 -6.62 -6.93
C GLU A 370 11.57 -6.71 -5.44
N SER A 371 10.38 -6.28 -5.03
CA SER A 371 9.91 -6.43 -3.65
C SER A 371 8.47 -6.93 -3.58
N LEU A 372 8.23 -8.01 -2.85
CA LEU A 372 6.92 -8.60 -2.59
C LEU A 372 6.59 -8.57 -1.09
N TYR A 373 5.59 -7.77 -0.70
CA TYR A 373 5.13 -7.62 0.68
C TYR A 373 3.73 -8.21 0.86
N LEU A 374 3.60 -9.25 1.68
CA LEU A 374 2.30 -9.82 2.06
C LEU A 374 2.11 -9.67 3.57
N HIS A 375 0.97 -9.13 4.01
CA HIS A 375 0.62 -9.05 5.42
C HIS A 375 -0.85 -9.37 5.64
N ALA A 376 -1.13 -10.21 6.64
CA ALA A 376 -2.48 -10.59 7.04
C ALA A 376 -2.55 -10.71 8.56
N TYR A 377 -3.46 -9.96 9.17
CA TYR A 377 -3.62 -9.90 10.64
C TYR A 377 -4.63 -10.92 11.15
N GLU A 378 -5.46 -11.48 10.28
CA GLU A 378 -6.47 -12.48 10.63
C GLU A 378 -6.31 -13.75 9.79
N LYS A 379 -6.70 -14.89 10.36
CA LYS A 379 -6.61 -16.20 9.68
C LYS A 379 -7.50 -16.25 8.44
N GLU A 380 -8.66 -15.61 8.49
CA GLU A 380 -9.68 -15.58 7.44
C GLU A 380 -9.15 -14.92 6.16
N GLN A 381 -8.22 -13.96 6.31
CA GLN A 381 -7.61 -13.21 5.22
C GLN A 381 -6.72 -14.08 4.32
N VAL A 382 -6.17 -15.19 4.86
CA VAL A 382 -5.35 -16.16 4.13
C VAL A 382 -6.08 -17.47 3.82
N ALA A 383 -7.37 -17.58 4.15
CA ALA A 383 -8.13 -18.81 3.98
C ALA A 383 -8.14 -19.33 2.53
N GLU A 384 -8.18 -18.44 1.53
CA GLU A 384 -8.14 -18.84 0.12
C GLU A 384 -6.76 -19.34 -0.33
N VAL A 385 -5.67 -18.86 0.30
CA VAL A 385 -4.33 -19.41 0.09
C VAL A 385 -4.26 -20.83 0.64
N LEU A 386 -4.69 -21.02 1.88
CA LEU A 386 -4.64 -22.33 2.55
C LEU A 386 -5.48 -23.41 1.85
N LYS A 387 -6.59 -23.02 1.21
CA LYS A 387 -7.44 -23.91 0.39
C LYS A 387 -6.80 -24.37 -0.91
N GLN A 388 -5.72 -23.74 -1.38
CA GLN A 388 -5.06 -24.17 -2.61
C GLN A 388 -4.47 -25.56 -2.43
N GLU A 389 -4.91 -26.50 -3.27
CA GLU A 389 -4.35 -27.86 -3.32
C GLU A 389 -3.03 -27.89 -4.09
N LYS A 390 -2.96 -27.12 -5.18
CA LYS A 390 -1.78 -27.04 -6.04
C LYS A 390 -0.91 -25.87 -5.60
N PRO A 391 0.41 -26.07 -5.47
CA PRO A 391 1.32 -24.96 -5.27
C PRO A 391 1.25 -23.96 -6.43
N PHE A 392 1.43 -22.67 -6.15
CA PHE A 392 1.51 -21.62 -7.16
C PHE A 392 2.93 -21.02 -7.22
N CYS A 393 3.30 -20.48 -8.38
CA CYS A 393 4.60 -19.85 -8.61
C CYS A 393 4.52 -18.35 -8.31
N VAL A 394 5.54 -17.80 -7.65
CA VAL A 394 5.68 -16.36 -7.38
C VAL A 394 6.64 -15.65 -8.34
N GLY A 395 7.24 -16.40 -9.29
CA GLY A 395 8.22 -15.88 -10.24
C GLY A 395 9.62 -15.74 -9.64
N ARG A 396 10.39 -14.80 -10.19
CA ARG A 396 11.70 -14.39 -9.65
C ARG A 396 11.47 -13.21 -8.71
N VAL A 397 11.75 -13.36 -7.42
CA VAL A 397 11.53 -12.34 -6.40
C VAL A 397 12.86 -11.94 -5.75
N LYS A 398 13.26 -10.67 -5.82
CA LYS A 398 14.50 -10.24 -5.16
C LYS A 398 14.32 -10.18 -3.63
N HIS A 399 13.27 -9.54 -3.14
CA HIS A 399 12.96 -9.47 -1.72
C HIS A 399 11.51 -9.85 -1.44
N MET A 400 11.28 -10.88 -0.63
CA MET A 400 9.94 -11.33 -0.23
C MET A 400 9.76 -11.20 1.29
N PHE A 401 8.73 -10.48 1.72
CA PHE A 401 8.43 -10.22 3.11
C PHE A 401 7.02 -10.72 3.43
N LEU A 402 6.93 -11.68 4.36
CA LEU A 402 5.68 -12.27 4.80
C LEU A 402 5.47 -12.00 6.29
N HIS A 403 4.41 -11.25 6.61
CA HIS A 403 4.12 -10.80 7.97
C HIS A 403 2.83 -11.42 8.51
N SER A 404 2.87 -11.82 9.78
CA SER A 404 1.72 -12.37 10.51
C SER A 404 1.15 -13.63 9.84
N TYR A 405 -0.16 -13.76 9.64
CA TYR A 405 -0.76 -14.93 8.99
C TYR A 405 -0.31 -15.13 7.54
N ALA A 406 0.22 -14.09 6.87
CA ALA A 406 0.75 -14.22 5.51
C ALA A 406 1.98 -15.15 5.44
N VAL A 407 2.62 -15.45 6.58
CA VAL A 407 3.68 -16.48 6.65
C VAL A 407 3.19 -17.82 6.10
N CYS A 408 1.91 -18.17 6.23
CA CYS A 408 1.40 -19.45 5.71
C CYS A 408 1.46 -19.59 4.18
N VAL A 409 1.66 -18.49 3.45
CA VAL A 409 1.82 -18.48 1.99
C VAL A 409 2.96 -19.39 1.54
N VAL A 410 4.05 -19.47 2.32
CA VAL A 410 5.22 -20.32 1.97
C VAL A 410 4.85 -21.79 1.76
N THR A 411 3.82 -22.27 2.43
CA THR A 411 3.39 -23.67 2.37
C THR A 411 2.70 -24.02 1.06
N LYS A 412 2.31 -23.02 0.27
CA LYS A 412 1.59 -23.14 -0.99
C LYS A 412 2.40 -22.66 -2.18
N MET A 413 3.68 -22.36 -1.99
CA MET A 413 4.59 -21.96 -3.06
C MET A 413 5.16 -23.18 -3.79
N GLY A 414 5.26 -23.09 -5.11
CA GLY A 414 5.86 -24.11 -5.97
C GLY A 414 7.39 -24.02 -6.02
N HIS A 415 8.06 -25.16 -6.15
CA HIS A 415 9.52 -25.28 -6.01
C HIS A 415 10.32 -25.14 -7.32
N GLU A 416 9.76 -25.51 -8.47
CA GLU A 416 10.52 -25.58 -9.73
C GLU A 416 10.79 -24.20 -10.36
N ASP A 417 9.84 -23.27 -10.24
CA ASP A 417 9.85 -21.99 -10.96
C ASP A 417 10.03 -20.76 -10.05
N SER A 418 10.11 -20.93 -8.73
CA SER A 418 10.27 -19.81 -7.80
C SER A 418 11.75 -19.61 -7.42
N GLU A 419 12.28 -18.43 -7.70
CA GLU A 419 13.63 -18.01 -7.30
C GLU A 419 13.50 -16.79 -6.38
N ILE A 420 14.08 -16.85 -5.18
CA ILE A 420 13.97 -15.79 -4.19
C ILE A 420 15.37 -15.40 -3.71
N GLU A 421 15.80 -14.15 -3.89
CA GLU A 421 17.10 -13.74 -3.35
C GLU A 421 17.08 -13.59 -1.83
N LEU A 422 16.01 -13.01 -1.26
CA LEU A 422 15.83 -12.88 0.18
C LEU A 422 14.39 -13.16 0.59
N LEU A 423 14.18 -14.19 1.43
CA LEU A 423 12.91 -14.51 2.06
C LEU A 423 12.92 -14.09 3.53
N ASN A 424 12.05 -13.18 3.93
CA ASN A 424 11.84 -12.76 5.32
C ASN A 424 10.45 -13.19 5.80
N LEU A 425 10.41 -14.02 6.86
CA LEU A 425 9.19 -14.43 7.54
C LEU A 425 9.17 -13.83 8.94
N ASN A 426 8.12 -13.06 9.26
CA ASN A 426 7.94 -12.45 10.56
C ASN A 426 6.59 -12.81 11.16
N ALA A 427 6.61 -13.45 12.33
CA ALA A 427 5.41 -13.81 13.07
C ALA A 427 5.54 -13.46 14.56
N SER A 428 4.83 -12.42 14.99
CA SER A 428 4.84 -11.96 16.38
C SER A 428 3.98 -12.80 17.34
N GLU A 429 3.08 -13.63 16.83
CA GLU A 429 2.14 -14.46 17.59
C GLU A 429 2.21 -15.91 17.14
N LYS A 430 1.88 -16.84 18.05
CA LYS A 430 1.96 -18.29 17.79
C LYS A 430 0.94 -18.72 16.72
N GLU A 431 -0.22 -18.09 16.75
CA GLU A 431 -1.38 -18.35 15.91
C GLU A 431 -1.06 -18.10 14.43
N HIS A 432 -0.19 -17.12 14.14
CA HIS A 432 0.28 -16.79 12.79
C HIS A 432 0.94 -17.97 12.05
N VAL A 433 1.59 -18.88 12.79
CA VAL A 433 2.32 -20.04 12.24
C VAL A 433 1.67 -21.37 12.58
N ALA A 434 0.56 -21.39 13.32
CA ALA A 434 -0.07 -22.61 13.81
C ALA A 434 -0.43 -23.58 12.67
N GLU A 435 -1.00 -23.07 11.58
CA GLU A 435 -1.34 -23.87 10.38
C GLU A 435 -0.11 -24.42 9.67
N VAL A 436 1.00 -23.69 9.68
CA VAL A 436 2.27 -24.15 9.08
C VAL A 436 2.87 -25.27 9.91
N ILE A 437 2.89 -25.11 11.23
CA ILE A 437 3.40 -26.11 12.17
C ILE A 437 2.52 -27.37 12.19
N ALA A 438 1.21 -27.23 11.97
CA ALA A 438 0.28 -28.36 11.90
C ALA A 438 0.50 -29.24 10.66
N GLN A 439 1.28 -28.81 9.67
CA GLN A 439 1.54 -29.62 8.48
C GLN A 439 2.37 -30.87 8.83
N GLU A 440 1.90 -32.03 8.35
CA GLU A 440 2.59 -33.30 8.52
C GLU A 440 3.76 -33.45 7.54
N LYS A 441 3.58 -32.96 6.31
CA LYS A 441 4.56 -33.10 5.23
C LYS A 441 5.42 -31.84 5.17
N PRO A 442 6.75 -31.97 5.10
CA PRO A 442 7.61 -30.84 4.81
C PRO A 442 7.28 -30.23 3.44
N PHE A 443 7.45 -28.92 3.31
CA PHE A 443 7.27 -28.19 2.05
C PHE A 443 8.59 -27.58 1.56
N CYS A 444 8.67 -27.31 0.26
CA CYS A 444 9.83 -26.68 -0.38
C CYS A 444 9.50 -25.22 -0.72
N VAL A 445 10.44 -24.30 -0.47
CA VAL A 445 10.27 -22.86 -0.74
C VAL A 445 10.89 -22.40 -2.06
N GLY A 446 11.26 -23.34 -2.93
CA GLY A 446 12.01 -23.07 -4.17
C GLY A 446 13.49 -22.78 -3.91
N ARG A 447 14.14 -22.05 -4.82
CA ARG A 447 15.54 -21.64 -4.67
C ARG A 447 15.60 -20.33 -3.90
N VAL A 448 16.08 -20.39 -2.65
CA VAL A 448 16.19 -19.23 -1.77
C VAL A 448 17.66 -18.96 -1.45
N LYS A 449 18.17 -17.79 -1.83
CA LYS A 449 19.57 -17.41 -1.60
C LYS A 449 19.82 -16.98 -0.15
N GLY A 450 18.95 -16.14 0.42
CA GLY A 450 19.00 -15.70 1.81
C GLY A 450 17.66 -15.89 2.52
N MET A 451 17.68 -16.28 3.79
CA MET A 451 16.47 -16.48 4.59
C MET A 451 16.59 -15.84 5.97
N ILE A 452 15.57 -15.09 6.38
CA ILE A 452 15.43 -14.47 7.70
C ILE A 452 14.13 -14.95 8.32
N LEU A 453 14.22 -15.54 9.51
CA LEU A 453 13.06 -15.99 10.30
C LEU A 453 13.03 -15.26 11.64
N ASP A 454 11.99 -14.44 11.84
CA ASP A 454 11.81 -13.63 13.04
C ASP A 454 10.70 -14.19 13.94
N ASP A 455 11.00 -14.25 15.24
CA ASP A 455 10.10 -14.64 16.32
C ASP A 455 9.45 -16.02 16.08
N TYR A 456 8.12 -16.15 16.13
CA TYR A 456 7.47 -17.47 15.96
C TYR A 456 7.71 -18.06 14.56
N ALA A 457 8.13 -17.27 13.57
CA ALA A 457 8.49 -17.77 12.25
C ALA A 457 9.73 -18.69 12.30
N VAL A 458 10.56 -18.62 13.34
CA VAL A 458 11.66 -19.58 13.57
C VAL A 458 11.13 -21.02 13.64
N GLY A 459 9.92 -21.24 14.16
CA GLY A 459 9.27 -22.55 14.20
C GLY A 459 9.00 -23.17 12.82
N VAL A 460 8.82 -22.33 11.80
CA VAL A 460 8.49 -22.76 10.43
C VAL A 460 9.61 -23.60 9.80
N ILE A 461 10.87 -23.36 10.20
CA ILE A 461 12.03 -24.09 9.66
C ILE A 461 11.92 -25.61 9.83
N THR A 462 11.22 -26.07 10.88
CA THR A 462 11.03 -27.50 11.17
C THR A 462 10.12 -28.20 10.16
N LYS A 463 9.38 -27.43 9.36
CA LYS A 463 8.44 -27.90 8.34
C LYS A 463 8.95 -27.67 6.92
N MET A 464 10.15 -27.13 6.78
CA MET A 464 10.78 -26.96 5.48
C MET A 464 11.62 -28.19 5.11
N SER A 465 11.58 -28.60 3.85
CA SER A 465 12.49 -29.59 3.28
C SER A 465 13.78 -28.91 2.84
N LEU A 466 14.75 -28.80 3.76
CA LEU A 466 15.98 -28.03 3.55
C LEU A 466 17.20 -28.84 3.13
N LYS A 467 17.09 -30.18 3.08
CA LYS A 467 18.25 -31.07 2.86
C LYS A 467 19.02 -30.74 1.59
N ASP A 468 18.30 -30.42 0.52
CA ASP A 468 18.85 -30.12 -0.80
C ASP A 468 18.92 -28.61 -1.09
N CYS A 469 18.68 -27.77 -0.07
CA CYS A 469 18.77 -26.32 -0.19
C CYS A 469 20.22 -25.85 -0.02
N GLU A 470 20.55 -24.79 -0.76
CA GLU A 470 21.80 -24.06 -0.66
C GLU A 470 21.49 -22.60 -0.31
N PHE A 471 21.87 -22.19 0.90
CA PHE A 471 21.73 -20.82 1.38
C PHE A 471 23.07 -20.10 1.35
N GLU A 472 23.07 -18.86 0.90
CA GLU A 472 24.16 -17.94 1.19
C GLU A 472 24.10 -17.44 2.62
N ASP A 473 22.91 -17.07 3.09
CA ASP A 473 22.71 -16.57 4.45
C ASP A 473 21.43 -17.14 5.07
N LEU A 474 21.55 -17.70 6.28
CA LEU A 474 20.43 -18.04 7.15
C LEU A 474 20.51 -17.24 8.45
N CYS A 475 19.47 -16.48 8.75
CA CYS A 475 19.36 -15.68 9.96
C CYS A 475 18.11 -16.09 10.76
N LEU A 476 18.30 -16.52 12.00
CA LEU A 476 17.21 -16.81 12.93
C LEU A 476 17.27 -15.80 14.08
N TYR A 477 16.16 -15.14 14.36
CA TYR A 477 16.06 -14.15 15.42
C TYR A 477 14.82 -14.40 16.27
N ALA A 478 15.00 -14.54 17.59
CA ALA A 478 13.88 -14.76 18.49
C ALA A 478 14.00 -13.95 19.77
N THR A 479 13.09 -13.00 19.97
CA THR A 479 13.12 -12.10 21.13
C THR A 479 12.72 -12.77 22.45
N LYS A 480 11.98 -13.88 22.38
CA LYS A 480 11.51 -14.62 23.56
C LYS A 480 11.73 -16.13 23.43
N ARG A 481 11.77 -16.82 24.56
CA ARG A 481 11.92 -18.29 24.62
C ARG A 481 10.75 -19.03 23.95
N GLU A 482 9.53 -18.50 24.07
CA GLU A 482 8.32 -19.08 23.49
C GLU A 482 8.37 -19.17 21.96
N HIS A 483 9.08 -18.25 21.30
CA HIS A 483 9.21 -18.19 19.84
C HIS A 483 9.94 -19.41 19.26
N VAL A 484 10.82 -20.06 20.05
CA VAL A 484 11.59 -21.25 19.63
C VAL A 484 11.08 -22.54 20.26
N ALA A 485 9.99 -22.49 21.03
CA ALA A 485 9.50 -23.63 21.79
C ALA A 485 9.20 -24.84 20.91
N GLU A 486 8.58 -24.61 19.74
CA GLU A 486 8.26 -25.67 18.77
C GLU A 486 9.52 -26.39 18.28
N VAL A 487 10.56 -25.64 17.92
CA VAL A 487 11.81 -26.23 17.43
C VAL A 487 12.49 -27.05 18.52
N LEU A 488 12.48 -26.55 19.75
CA LEU A 488 13.08 -27.22 20.90
C LEU A 488 12.33 -28.49 21.34
N ALA A 489 11.04 -28.56 21.05
CA ALA A 489 10.18 -29.71 21.32
C ALA A 489 10.42 -30.89 20.36
N GLN A 490 11.05 -30.65 19.21
CA GLN A 490 11.40 -31.72 18.27
C GLN A 490 12.30 -32.76 18.94
N GLU A 491 11.93 -34.04 18.80
CA GLU A 491 12.72 -35.17 19.32
C GLU A 491 14.00 -35.37 18.49
N LYS A 492 13.85 -35.25 17.17
CA LYS A 492 14.93 -35.43 16.21
C LYS A 492 15.43 -34.09 15.70
N PRO A 493 16.75 -33.91 15.56
CA PRO A 493 17.29 -32.74 14.89
C PRO A 493 16.81 -32.63 13.44
N PHE A 494 16.61 -31.42 12.94
CA PHE A 494 16.32 -31.15 11.52
C PHE A 494 17.60 -30.73 10.79
N CYS A 495 17.73 -31.09 9.52
CA CYS A 495 18.89 -30.73 8.70
C CYS A 495 18.63 -29.39 7.98
N VAL A 496 19.60 -28.47 8.01
CA VAL A 496 19.49 -27.12 7.41
C VAL A 496 20.03 -27.06 5.98
N GLY A 497 20.57 -28.17 5.46
CA GLY A 497 21.20 -28.21 4.14
C GLY A 497 22.58 -27.55 4.14
N ARG A 498 22.96 -26.95 3.01
CA ARG A 498 24.23 -26.22 2.86
C ARG A 498 24.01 -24.73 3.09
N VAL A 499 24.84 -24.11 3.93
CA VAL A 499 24.71 -22.71 4.34
C VAL A 499 26.10 -22.08 4.34
N LYS A 500 26.29 -20.97 3.61
CA LYS A 500 27.57 -20.23 3.62
C LYS A 500 27.69 -19.35 4.88
N GLY A 501 26.64 -18.68 5.31
CA GLY A 501 26.59 -17.81 6.48
C GLY A 501 25.41 -18.15 7.37
N MET A 502 25.64 -18.38 8.67
CA MET A 502 24.56 -18.64 9.63
C MET A 502 24.65 -17.67 10.82
N ARG A 503 23.52 -17.05 11.17
CA ARG A 503 23.42 -16.13 12.30
C ARG A 503 22.24 -16.51 13.19
N LEU A 504 22.52 -16.78 14.46
CA LEU A 504 21.51 -17.11 15.46
C LEU A 504 21.52 -16.06 16.57
N TYR A 505 20.44 -15.29 16.66
CA TYR A 505 20.33 -14.16 17.58
C TYR A 505 19.36 -14.44 18.73
N LYS A 506 19.74 -14.00 19.94
CA LYS A 506 18.92 -14.08 21.16
C LYS A 506 18.47 -15.53 21.42
N TYR A 507 17.18 -15.78 21.68
CA TYR A 507 16.70 -17.13 21.98
C TYR A 507 16.84 -18.11 20.79
N ALA A 508 17.02 -17.61 19.56
CA ALA A 508 17.25 -18.45 18.39
C ALA A 508 18.59 -19.19 18.47
N ALA A 509 19.55 -18.70 19.26
CA ALA A 509 20.80 -19.43 19.54
C ALA A 509 20.52 -20.85 20.06
N SER A 510 19.48 -21.04 20.88
CA SER A 510 19.15 -22.35 21.44
C SER A 510 18.69 -23.38 20.39
N VAL A 511 18.27 -22.93 19.21
CA VAL A 511 17.88 -23.79 18.08
C VAL A 511 19.03 -24.65 17.60
N ILE A 512 20.29 -24.21 17.81
CA ILE A 512 21.49 -24.97 17.46
C ILE A 512 21.51 -26.39 18.05
N THR A 513 20.87 -26.58 19.22
CA THR A 513 20.77 -27.88 19.90
C THR A 513 19.84 -28.87 19.22
N ARG A 514 19.08 -28.42 18.21
CA ARG A 514 18.07 -29.21 17.47
C ARG A 514 18.28 -29.17 15.96
N MET A 515 19.40 -28.66 15.50
CA MET A 515 19.72 -28.66 14.07
C MET A 515 20.94 -29.53 13.80
N THR A 516 21.01 -30.05 12.59
CA THR A 516 22.23 -30.62 12.00
C THR A 516 22.56 -29.86 10.73
N ILE A 517 23.85 -29.80 10.42
CA ILE A 517 24.37 -29.21 9.20
C ILE A 517 24.75 -30.36 8.26
N HIS A 518 24.56 -30.17 6.95
CA HIS A 518 24.96 -31.16 5.96
C HIS A 518 26.47 -31.44 6.07
N GLU A 519 26.88 -32.71 5.95
CA GLU A 519 28.28 -33.13 6.13
C GLU A 519 29.25 -32.42 5.17
N ASP A 520 28.82 -32.21 3.92
CA ASP A 520 29.58 -31.48 2.90
C ASP A 520 29.54 -29.94 3.04
N ASN A 521 28.95 -29.40 4.10
CA ASN A 521 28.87 -27.96 4.27
C ASN A 521 30.18 -27.37 4.78
N THR A 522 30.63 -26.28 4.15
CA THR A 522 31.74 -25.45 4.65
C THR A 522 31.22 -24.03 4.86
N MET A 523 30.97 -23.66 6.11
CA MET A 523 30.48 -22.32 6.45
C MET A 523 31.62 -21.30 6.33
N LYS A 524 31.34 -20.16 5.70
CA LYS A 524 32.21 -18.99 5.74
C LYS A 524 32.12 -18.30 7.10
N ASN A 525 30.91 -18.10 7.61
CA ASN A 525 30.67 -17.40 8.88
C ASN A 525 29.58 -18.10 9.69
N PHE A 526 29.83 -18.27 10.98
CA PHE A 526 28.85 -18.73 11.97
C PHE A 526 28.86 -17.76 13.15
N VAL A 527 27.72 -17.10 13.39
CA VAL A 527 27.57 -16.13 14.48
C VAL A 527 26.49 -16.60 15.44
N LEU A 528 26.83 -16.62 16.72
CA LEU A 528 25.90 -16.91 17.80
C LEU A 528 25.94 -15.75 18.81
N ASP A 529 24.90 -14.93 18.78
CA ASP A 529 24.84 -13.68 19.53
C ASP A 529 23.65 -13.66 20.50
N GLY A 530 23.93 -13.33 21.76
CA GLY A 530 22.95 -13.26 22.83
C GLY A 530 23.59 -13.22 24.22
N ASP A 531 22.79 -12.83 25.22
CA ASP A 531 23.19 -12.88 26.63
C ASP A 531 23.17 -14.30 27.23
N LYS A 532 23.76 -14.43 28.43
CA LYS A 532 23.80 -15.66 29.27
C LYS A 532 22.48 -16.43 29.35
N LYS A 533 21.34 -15.73 29.44
CA LYS A 533 20.00 -16.36 29.53
C LYS A 533 19.65 -17.16 28.26
N HIS A 534 20.07 -16.67 27.09
CA HIS A 534 19.78 -17.27 25.79
C HIS A 534 20.55 -18.58 25.58
N PHE A 535 21.73 -18.71 26.20
CA PHE A 535 22.58 -19.90 26.07
C PHE A 535 22.38 -20.95 27.15
N SER A 536 21.45 -20.74 28.08
CA SER A 536 21.21 -21.63 29.22
C SER A 536 20.94 -23.09 28.82
N ARG A 537 20.39 -23.33 27.61
CA ARG A 537 20.21 -24.69 27.07
C ARG A 537 21.51 -25.27 26.49
N ILE A 538 22.24 -24.49 25.69
CA ILE A 538 23.51 -24.90 25.09
C ILE A 538 24.54 -25.26 26.18
N LEU A 539 24.58 -24.48 27.26
CA LEU A 539 25.50 -24.73 28.37
C LEU A 539 25.23 -26.03 29.13
N LYS A 540 24.03 -26.61 29.01
CA LYS A 540 23.67 -27.91 29.61
C LYS A 540 24.07 -29.09 28.73
N GLU A 541 24.37 -28.84 27.47
CA GLU A 541 24.84 -29.87 26.57
C GLU A 541 26.26 -30.33 26.96
N GLY A 542 26.61 -31.55 26.57
CA GLY A 542 27.96 -32.07 26.73
C GLY A 542 28.98 -31.21 25.96
N ASP A 543 30.25 -31.32 26.33
CA ASP A 543 31.31 -30.72 25.51
C ASP A 543 31.37 -31.44 24.15
N ASN A 544 31.60 -30.69 23.08
CA ASN A 544 31.64 -31.19 21.69
C ASN A 544 30.38 -31.95 21.22
N SER A 545 29.21 -31.71 21.82
CA SER A 545 27.99 -32.44 21.48
C SER A 545 27.19 -31.83 20.32
N ILE A 546 27.42 -30.55 20.01
CA ILE A 546 26.72 -29.83 18.94
C ILE A 546 27.64 -29.74 17.71
N ASP A 547 27.30 -30.44 16.64
CA ASP A 547 28.11 -30.47 15.42
C ASP A 547 27.79 -29.31 14.48
N LEU A 548 28.82 -28.55 14.10
CA LEU A 548 28.73 -27.50 13.10
C LEU A 548 29.46 -27.83 11.79
N GLY A 549 30.14 -28.98 11.72
CA GLY A 549 30.94 -29.36 10.56
C GLY A 549 32.11 -28.40 10.32
N ARG A 550 32.35 -28.03 9.06
CA ARG A 550 33.52 -27.26 8.64
C ARG A 550 33.22 -25.76 8.61
N ILE A 551 34.11 -24.95 9.16
CA ILE A 551 33.98 -23.49 9.25
C ILE A 551 35.30 -22.85 8.82
N ARG A 552 35.26 -21.79 8.00
CA ARG A 552 36.48 -21.08 7.61
C ARG A 552 37.17 -20.40 8.79
N THR A 553 38.49 -20.36 8.79
CA THR A 553 39.30 -19.65 9.78
C THR A 553 38.86 -18.18 9.88
N GLY A 554 38.60 -17.71 11.10
CA GLY A 554 38.05 -16.37 11.38
C GLY A 554 36.54 -16.24 11.20
N GLY A 555 35.86 -17.27 10.70
CA GLY A 555 34.42 -17.29 10.48
C GLY A 555 33.58 -17.62 11.72
N LEU A 556 34.18 -18.12 12.79
CA LEU A 556 33.48 -18.52 14.02
C LEU A 556 33.42 -17.36 15.02
N CYS A 557 32.23 -16.78 15.21
CA CYS A 557 31.97 -15.74 16.20
C CYS A 557 30.98 -16.26 17.24
N VAL A 558 31.51 -16.84 18.32
CA VAL A 558 30.70 -17.38 19.43
C VAL A 558 31.38 -17.07 20.76
N PRO A 559 30.64 -16.90 21.87
CA PRO A 559 31.23 -16.70 23.18
C PRO A 559 32.10 -17.88 23.62
N GLU A 560 33.22 -17.63 24.30
CA GLU A 560 34.18 -18.67 24.74
C GLU A 560 33.53 -19.83 25.52
N LYS A 561 32.61 -19.50 26.44
CA LYS A 561 31.90 -20.52 27.24
C LYS A 561 31.06 -21.48 26.40
N ILE A 562 30.71 -21.06 25.18
CA ILE A 562 29.95 -21.84 24.19
C ILE A 562 30.85 -22.59 23.24
N LYS A 563 32.05 -22.09 22.89
CA LYS A 563 33.00 -22.79 22.00
C LYS A 563 33.21 -24.25 22.40
N ARG A 564 33.46 -24.52 23.68
CA ARG A 564 33.64 -25.89 24.22
C ARG A 564 32.44 -26.84 24.01
N LYS A 565 31.26 -26.32 23.71
CA LYS A 565 30.03 -27.12 23.46
C LYS A 565 29.89 -27.51 21.99
N LEU A 566 30.65 -26.87 21.11
CA LEU A 566 30.57 -27.03 19.67
C LEU A 566 31.68 -27.97 19.20
N ARG A 567 31.33 -28.89 18.30
CA ARG A 567 32.26 -29.68 17.51
C ARG A 567 32.33 -29.07 16.12
N TYR A 568 33.49 -28.62 15.70
CA TYR A 568 33.71 -28.01 14.39
C TYR A 568 35.15 -28.26 13.92
N THR A 569 35.36 -28.16 12.62
CA THR A 569 36.69 -28.20 12.00
C THR A 569 36.97 -26.85 11.35
N LEU A 570 38.06 -26.18 11.74
CA LEU A 570 38.50 -24.98 11.04
C LEU A 570 39.19 -25.35 9.73
N VAL A 571 38.84 -24.64 8.67
CA VAL A 571 39.45 -24.81 7.35
C VAL A 571 39.94 -23.48 6.78
N ASP A 572 40.97 -23.52 5.96
CA ASP A 572 41.50 -22.33 5.31
C ASP A 572 40.65 -21.87 4.10
N GLY A 573 41.20 -20.97 3.27
CA GLY A 573 40.54 -20.49 2.06
C GLY A 573 40.35 -21.55 0.97
N GLU A 574 41.22 -22.57 0.97
CA GLU A 574 41.24 -23.70 0.02
C GLU A 574 40.35 -24.86 0.53
N GLY A 575 40.04 -24.87 1.82
CA GLY A 575 39.22 -25.88 2.48
C GLY A 575 40.06 -26.91 3.25
N GLU A 576 41.37 -26.75 3.35
CA GLU A 576 42.23 -27.66 4.10
C GLU A 576 42.10 -27.40 5.61
N GLU A 577 42.17 -28.47 6.40
CA GLU A 577 42.03 -28.38 7.86
C GLU A 577 43.20 -27.60 8.47
N VAL A 578 42.88 -26.67 9.37
CA VAL A 578 43.87 -25.88 10.11
C VAL A 578 43.83 -26.31 11.57
N LEU A 579 44.98 -26.70 12.12
CA LEU A 579 45.09 -26.99 13.55
C LEU A 579 44.89 -25.67 14.32
N GLU A 580 43.97 -25.67 15.29
CA GLU A 580 43.90 -24.58 16.26
C GLU A 580 45.22 -24.55 17.02
N GLU A 581 45.96 -23.45 16.91
CA GLU A 581 47.08 -23.19 17.82
C GLU A 581 46.47 -23.06 19.22
N GLU A 582 46.69 -24.06 20.09
CA GLU A 582 46.33 -23.98 21.50
C GLU A 582 47.10 -22.79 22.08
N SER A 583 46.44 -21.62 22.13
CA SER A 583 46.96 -20.49 22.87
C SER A 583 46.90 -20.86 24.35
N ASP A 584 48.05 -21.14 24.95
CA ASP A 584 48.25 -21.36 26.38
C ASP A 584 47.90 -20.09 27.21
N GLU A 585 46.65 -19.61 27.12
CA GLU A 585 46.16 -18.56 28.00
C GLU A 585 45.83 -19.19 29.36
N GLU A 586 46.75 -18.97 30.31
CA GLU A 586 46.59 -19.29 31.73
C GLU A 586 45.20 -18.87 32.22
N VAL A 587 44.37 -19.87 32.54
CA VAL A 587 43.07 -19.69 33.19
C VAL A 587 43.31 -19.10 34.57
N LEU A 588 43.21 -17.78 34.69
CA LEU A 588 43.09 -17.12 35.98
C LEU A 588 41.71 -17.51 36.56
N GLU A 589 41.71 -18.50 37.44
CA GLU A 589 40.56 -18.88 38.25
C GLU A 589 40.09 -17.66 39.07
N GLU A 590 39.04 -16.98 38.61
CA GLU A 590 38.30 -16.05 39.46
C GLU A 590 37.59 -16.88 40.56
N GLU A 591 38.23 -16.95 41.73
CA GLU A 591 37.65 -17.51 42.95
C GLU A 591 36.30 -16.84 43.24
N GLU A 592 35.23 -17.64 43.28
CA GLU A 592 33.93 -17.18 43.77
C GLU A 592 34.05 -16.68 45.23
N PRO A 593 33.49 -15.51 45.58
CA PRO A 593 33.49 -15.05 46.97
C PRO A 593 32.54 -15.93 47.79
N SER A 594 33.16 -16.87 48.50
CA SER A 594 32.61 -17.64 49.61
C SER A 594 31.73 -16.78 50.51
N GLN A 595 30.44 -17.10 50.55
CA GLN A 595 29.49 -16.61 51.56
C GLN A 595 29.92 -17.14 52.93
N ARG A 596 30.80 -16.41 53.62
CA ARG A 596 30.98 -16.55 55.08
C ARG A 596 29.85 -15.82 55.79
N GLY A 597 29.06 -16.60 56.52
CA GLY A 597 27.95 -16.14 57.34
C GLY A 597 28.38 -15.20 58.46
N ASN A 598 27.52 -14.22 58.71
CA ASN A 598 27.54 -13.43 59.94
C ASN A 598 26.79 -14.20 61.02
N LEU A 599 27.50 -14.47 62.12
CA LEU A 599 26.98 -14.95 63.37
C LEU A 599 27.64 -14.07 64.46
N LEU A 600 26.82 -13.65 65.44
CA LEU A 600 27.14 -12.82 66.62
C LEU A 600 27.12 -11.31 66.32
N GLU A 601 26.51 -10.43 67.13
CA GLU A 601 26.06 -10.49 68.53
C GLU A 601 24.97 -9.43 68.76
#